data_AF-A0A6L5GHU9-F1
#
_entry.id   AF-A0A6L5GHU9-F1
#
_cell.length_a   1.000
_cell.length_b   1.000
_cell.length_c   1.000
_cell.angle_alpha   90.00
_cell.angle_beta   90.00
_cell.angle_gamma   90.00
#
_symmetry.space_group_name_H-M   'P 1'
#
loop_
_entity.id
_entity.type
_entity.pdbx_description
1 polymer ?
#
loop_
_entity_poly.entity_id
_entity_poly.type
_entity_poly.pdbx_seq_one_letter_code
_entity_poly.pdbx_strand_id
1 'polypeptide(L)'
;MPAPTTEVKRGSFVQDGMTFDVCASSAHAPESMRVYLAGDRNALVLVVSGLNSGDLKPSWGQPWGGYPDEWREDFEERAYRAYVSRDVGPRPTVRATAVVRVCEG
;
A
#
# COMPACT_ATOMS: atom_id res chain seq x y z
N MET A 1 6.95 -24.33 14.63
CA MET A 1 6.67 -24.17 13.18
C MET A 1 6.51 -22.68 12.93
N PRO A 2 7.37 -21.98 12.15
CA PRO A 2 7.06 -20.62 11.76
C PRO A 2 5.86 -20.68 10.81
N ALA A 3 4.82 -19.88 11.08
CA ALA A 3 3.65 -19.79 10.22
C ALA A 3 4.09 -19.43 8.79
N PRO A 4 3.46 -19.97 7.73
CA PRO A 4 3.69 -19.47 6.40
C PRO A 4 3.37 -17.98 6.46
N THR A 5 4.34 -17.13 6.11
CA THR A 5 4.18 -15.68 5.97
C THR A 5 3.18 -15.41 4.85
N THR A 6 1.90 -15.62 5.16
CA THR A 6 0.74 -15.39 4.30
C THR A 6 0.47 -13.91 4.31
N GLU A 7 1.44 -13.18 3.77
CA GLU A 7 1.31 -11.77 3.55
C GLU A 7 0.17 -11.55 2.54
N VAL A 8 -0.76 -10.67 2.89
CA VAL A 8 -1.97 -10.44 2.09
C VAL A 8 -1.90 -9.06 1.46
N LYS A 9 -1.98 -8.99 0.13
CA LYS A 9 -2.15 -7.72 -0.57
C LYS A 9 -3.47 -7.08 -0.16
N ARG A 10 -3.41 -5.86 0.37
CA ARG A 10 -4.55 -5.05 0.79
C ARG A 10 -4.98 -4.07 -0.29
N GLY A 11 -4.02 -3.54 -1.04
CA GLY A 11 -4.30 -2.58 -2.09
C GLY A 11 -3.06 -2.23 -2.90
N SER A 12 -3.19 -1.20 -3.73
CA SER A 12 -2.08 -0.62 -4.49
C SER A 12 -2.37 0.85 -4.77
N PHE A 13 -1.33 1.65 -4.93
CA PHE A 13 -1.45 3.06 -5.29
C PHE A 13 -0.38 3.46 -6.30
N VAL A 14 -0.54 4.63 -6.89
CA VAL A 14 0.44 5.20 -7.84
C VAL A 14 1.01 6.48 -7.25
N GLN A 15 2.33 6.63 -7.35
CA GLN A 15 3.05 7.85 -6.99
C GLN A 15 4.20 8.05 -7.97
N ASP A 16 4.32 9.26 -8.52
CA ASP A 16 5.32 9.62 -9.53
C ASP A 16 5.38 8.65 -10.73
N GLY A 17 4.22 8.12 -11.13
CA GLY A 17 4.09 7.16 -12.24
C GLY A 17 4.53 5.73 -11.89
N MET A 18 5.04 5.49 -10.68
CA MET A 18 5.34 4.16 -10.16
C MET A 18 4.14 3.59 -9.42
N THR A 19 3.86 2.30 -9.61
CA THR A 19 2.80 1.59 -8.90
C THR A 19 3.40 0.85 -7.72
N PHE A 20 2.75 0.91 -6.57
CA PHE A 20 3.18 0.29 -5.33
C PHE A 20 2.11 -0.65 -4.77
N ASP A 21 2.51 -1.85 -4.38
CA ASP A 21 1.65 -2.86 -3.77
C ASP A 21 1.73 -2.80 -2.25
N VAL A 22 0.58 -2.60 -1.61
CA VAL A 22 0.46 -2.53 -0.16
C VAL A 22 -0.03 -3.85 0.38
N CYS A 23 0.76 -4.43 1.29
CA CYS A 23 0.55 -5.76 1.83
C CYS A 23 0.54 -5.72 3.36
N ALA A 24 -0.29 -6.57 3.96
CA ALA A 24 -0.35 -6.78 5.39
C ALA A 24 0.44 -8.03 5.77
N SER A 25 1.21 -7.99 6.85
CA SER A 25 2.02 -9.12 7.32
C SER A 25 1.22 -10.39 7.56
N SER A 26 -0.07 -10.27 7.87
CA SER A 26 -1.01 -11.37 8.02
C SER A 26 -2.44 -10.95 7.63
N ALA A 27 -3.28 -11.95 7.36
CA ALA A 27 -4.72 -11.75 7.15
C ALA A 27 -5.46 -11.34 8.44
N HIS A 28 -5.04 -11.91 9.59
CA HIS A 28 -5.64 -11.73 10.91
C HIS A 28 -4.64 -11.06 11.86
N ALA A 29 -5.04 -9.94 12.48
CA ALA A 29 -4.22 -9.13 13.38
C ALA A 29 -2.85 -8.73 12.79
N PRO A 30 -2.82 -8.01 11.65
CA PRO A 30 -1.57 -7.61 11.02
C PRO A 30 -0.74 -6.69 11.92
N GLU A 31 0.48 -7.12 12.26
CA GLU A 31 1.41 -6.34 13.07
C GLU A 31 2.14 -5.26 12.26
N SER A 32 2.27 -5.48 10.95
CA SER A 32 2.93 -4.55 10.04
C SER A 32 2.26 -4.47 8.66
N MET A 33 2.40 -3.30 8.06
CA MET A 33 2.13 -3.01 6.66
C MET A 33 3.47 -2.94 5.93
N ARG A 34 3.54 -3.54 4.74
CA ARG A 34 4.70 -3.49 3.85
C ARG A 34 4.27 -2.98 2.48
N VAL A 35 5.10 -2.13 1.89
CA VAL A 35 4.87 -1.55 0.57
C VAL A 35 6.01 -1.94 -0.34
N TYR A 36 5.66 -2.52 -1.48
CA TYR A 36 6.59 -2.99 -2.50
C TYR A 36 6.40 -2.22 -3.80
N LEU A 37 7.42 -2.14 -4.64
CA LEU A 37 7.22 -1.75 -6.03
C LEU A 37 6.40 -2.84 -6.74
N ALA A 38 5.36 -2.44 -7.48
CA ALA A 38 4.49 -3.40 -8.16
C ALA A 38 5.29 -4.19 -9.20
N GLY A 39 5.15 -5.52 -9.16
CA GLY A 39 5.92 -6.43 -10.00
C GLY A 39 7.30 -6.81 -9.45
N ASP A 40 7.79 -6.16 -8.40
CA ASP A 40 9.05 -6.52 -7.74
C ASP A 40 8.89 -6.63 -6.21
N ARG A 41 8.71 -7.86 -5.74
CA ARG A 41 8.55 -8.17 -4.31
C ARG A 41 9.84 -8.02 -3.49
N ASN A 42 11.00 -7.84 -4.12
CA ASN A 42 12.27 -7.61 -3.42
C ASN A 42 12.54 -6.11 -3.20
N ALA A 43 11.93 -5.25 -4.01
CA ALA A 43 11.96 -3.80 -3.89
C ALA A 43 11.02 -3.31 -2.78
N LEU A 44 11.43 -3.53 -1.53
CA LEU A 44 10.74 -3.02 -0.35
C LEU A 44 10.96 -1.51 -0.21
N VAL A 45 9.86 -0.76 -0.14
CA VAL A 45 9.86 0.71 -0.11
C VAL A 45 9.62 1.23 1.30
N LEU A 46 8.58 0.72 1.96
CA LEU A 46 8.16 1.16 3.29
C LEU A 46 7.66 -0.04 4.09
N VAL A 47 8.05 -0.11 5.35
CA VAL A 47 7.44 -0.97 6.36
C VAL A 47 6.92 -0.08 7.47
N VAL A 48 5.65 -0.22 7.79
CA VAL A 48 5.05 0.39 8.97
C VAL A 48 4.77 -0.72 9.96
N SER A 49 5.41 -0.65 11.13
CA SER A 49 5.18 -1.59 12.23
C SER A 49 4.34 -0.96 13.33
N GLY A 50 3.80 -1.78 14.23
CA GLY A 50 3.08 -1.31 15.40
C GLY A 50 1.59 -1.07 15.17
N LEU A 51 1.02 -1.63 14.09
CA LEU A 51 -0.41 -1.49 13.77
C LEU A 51 -1.32 -1.99 14.91
N ASN A 52 -0.94 -3.07 15.59
CA ASN A 52 -1.68 -3.62 16.72
C ASN A 52 -1.49 -2.84 18.03
N SER A 53 -0.37 -2.12 18.18
CA SER A 53 -0.02 -1.38 19.41
C SER A 53 -0.42 0.10 19.35
N GLY A 54 -0.75 0.63 18.17
CA GLY A 54 -1.04 2.05 17.94
C GLY A 54 0.21 2.94 17.84
N ASP A 55 1.39 2.40 18.15
CA ASP A 55 2.69 3.09 18.05
C ASP A 55 3.28 2.85 16.66
N LEU A 56 2.79 3.62 15.69
CA LEU A 56 3.10 3.47 14.28
C LEU A 56 4.55 3.88 13.99
N LYS A 57 5.36 2.94 13.51
CA LYS A 57 6.78 3.17 13.19
C LYS A 57 7.05 2.93 11.71
N PRO A 58 7.18 3.99 10.91
CA PRO A 58 7.62 3.85 9.53
C PRO A 58 9.13 3.57 9.45
N SER A 59 9.48 2.69 8.54
CA SER A 59 10.86 2.28 8.24
C SER A 59 11.00 2.18 6.73
N TRP A 60 11.91 2.97 6.17
CA TRP A 60 12.06 3.12 4.73
C TRP A 60 13.15 2.19 4.20
N GLY A 61 12.87 1.52 3.09
CA GLY A 61 13.88 0.83 2.31
C GLY A 61 14.80 1.81 1.59
N GLN A 62 16.01 1.39 1.26
CA GLN A 62 16.87 2.18 0.38
C GLN A 62 16.46 1.95 -1.09
N PRO A 63 16.49 2.99 -1.95
CA PRO A 63 16.94 4.37 -1.70
C PRO A 63 15.86 5.32 -1.15
N TRP A 64 14.63 4.86 -0.95
CA TRP A 64 13.43 5.66 -0.65
C TRP A 64 13.53 6.49 0.63
N GLY A 65 14.28 6.04 1.64
CA GLY A 65 14.51 6.80 2.86
C GLY A 65 15.27 8.12 2.67
N GLY A 66 15.92 8.33 1.52
CA GLY A 66 16.62 9.57 1.18
C GLY A 66 15.74 10.64 0.50
N TYR A 67 14.46 10.37 0.28
CA TYR A 67 13.55 11.32 -0.36
C TYR A 67 13.13 12.45 0.59
N PRO A 68 12.71 13.62 0.05
CA PRO A 68 12.20 14.74 0.84
C PRO A 68 11.10 14.32 1.82
N ASP A 69 11.03 14.95 2.99
CA ASP A 69 10.01 14.64 4.00
C ASP A 69 8.59 14.77 3.44
N GLU A 70 8.30 15.84 2.66
CA GLU A 70 7.00 16.04 2.02
C GLU A 70 6.57 14.87 1.14
N TRP A 71 7.54 14.26 0.44
CA TRP A 71 7.30 13.12 -0.44
C TRP A 71 7.00 11.86 0.38
N ARG A 72 7.74 11.68 1.49
CA ARG A 72 7.55 10.56 2.41
C ARG A 72 6.22 10.64 3.13
N GLU A 73 5.81 11.84 3.57
CA GLU A 73 4.52 12.07 4.22
C GLU A 73 3.34 11.77 3.29
N ASP A 74 3.37 12.28 2.04
CA ASP A 74 2.36 11.95 1.02
C ASP A 74 2.35 10.46 0.68
N PHE A 75 3.52 9.82 0.59
CA PHE A 75 3.64 8.38 0.34
C PHE A 75 3.01 7.56 1.46
N GLU A 76 3.29 7.90 2.73
CA GLU A 76 2.69 7.24 3.89
C GLU A 76 1.17 7.40 3.89
N GLU A 77 0.65 8.60 3.65
CA GLU A 77 -0.79 8.85 3.58
C GLU A 77 -1.46 7.97 2.52
N ARG A 78 -0.89 7.90 1.31
CA ARG A 78 -1.42 7.06 0.22
C ARG A 78 -1.32 5.57 0.53
N ALA A 79 -0.23 5.13 1.13
CA ALA A 79 -0.05 3.75 1.56
C ALA A 79 -1.10 3.35 2.60
N TYR A 80 -1.32 4.18 3.62
CA TYR A 80 -2.37 3.96 4.62
C TYR A 80 -3.77 3.96 4.01
N ARG A 81 -4.07 4.91 3.11
CA ARG A 81 -5.35 4.92 2.39
C ARG A 81 -5.56 3.64 1.60
N ALA A 82 -4.55 3.16 0.87
CA ALA A 82 -4.61 1.90 0.13
C ALA A 82 -4.67 0.66 1.04
N TYR A 83 -4.16 0.75 2.27
CA TYR A 83 -4.24 -0.30 3.28
C TYR A 83 -5.63 -0.42 3.90
N VAL A 84 -6.22 0.72 4.29
CA VAL A 84 -7.52 0.80 4.97
C VAL A 84 -8.68 0.67 4.00
N SER A 85 -8.54 1.22 2.79
CA SER A 85 -9.51 1.02 1.72
C SER A 85 -9.51 -0.46 1.38
N ARG A 86 -10.57 -1.16 1.77
CA ARG A 86 -10.80 -2.59 1.49
C ARG A 86 -11.08 -2.85 -0.01
N ASP A 87 -10.49 -2.08 -0.90
CA ASP A 87 -11.02 -1.90 -2.25
C ASP A 87 -10.36 -2.83 -3.28
N VAL A 88 -11.09 -3.92 -3.55
CA VAL A 88 -11.54 -4.34 -4.89
C VAL A 88 -10.45 -4.39 -5.98
N GLY A 89 -9.55 -5.38 -5.85
CA GLY A 89 -8.77 -5.89 -6.98
C GLY A 89 -7.93 -4.84 -7.73
N PRO A 90 -7.24 -5.24 -8.80
CA PRO A 90 -6.67 -4.25 -9.70
C PRO A 90 -7.84 -3.47 -10.31
N ARG A 91 -7.90 -2.15 -10.11
CA ARG A 91 -8.63 -1.30 -11.04
C ARG A 91 -7.97 -1.57 -12.40
N PRO A 92 -8.61 -2.29 -13.34
CA PRO A 92 -8.01 -2.47 -14.65
C PRO A 92 -7.75 -1.08 -15.18
N THR A 93 -6.58 -0.87 -15.76
CA THR A 93 -6.21 0.38 -16.42
C THR A 93 -7.32 0.74 -17.39
N VAL A 94 -8.22 1.62 -16.97
CA VAL A 94 -9.32 2.09 -17.79
C VAL A 94 -8.71 3.14 -18.72
N ARG A 95 -8.02 2.66 -19.76
CA ARG A 95 -8.25 3.19 -21.10
C ARG A 95 -9.66 2.77 -21.52
N ALA A 96 -10.67 3.35 -20.88
CA ALA A 96 -12.05 3.38 -21.37
C ALA A 96 -12.69 4.66 -20.84
N THR A 97 -12.60 5.68 -21.68
CA THR A 97 -13.63 6.69 -21.91
C THR A 97 -14.80 6.67 -20.91
N ALA A 98 -14.92 7.78 -20.20
CA ALA A 98 -16.05 8.21 -19.38
C ALA A 98 -17.41 7.64 -19.81
N VAL A 99 -18.23 7.22 -18.83
CA VAL A 99 -19.64 7.66 -18.74
C VAL A 99 -20.07 7.66 -17.27
N VAL A 100 -20.34 8.85 -16.73
CA VAL A 100 -21.10 9.04 -15.49
C VAL A 100 -22.56 8.70 -15.80
N ARG A 101 -23.17 7.77 -15.05
CA ARG A 101 -24.64 7.71 -14.95
C ARG A 101 -25.06 8.31 -13.62
N VAL A 102 -25.69 9.47 -13.72
CA VAL A 102 -26.60 10.02 -12.71
C VAL A 102 -27.80 9.08 -12.61
N CYS A 103 -28.17 8.68 -11.40
CA CYS A 103 -29.47 8.05 -11.12
C CYS A 103 -30.50 9.16 -10.87
N GLU A 104 -31.51 9.27 -11.73
CA GLU A 104 -32.81 9.83 -11.38
C GLU A 104 -33.84 8.70 -11.38
N GLY A 105 -34.65 8.66 -10.34
CA GLY A 105 -35.75 7.72 -10.12
C GLY A 105 -36.37 7.96 -8.75
#